data_AF-S0JDR6-F1
#
_entry.id   AF-S0JDR6-F1
#
_cell.length_a   1.000
_cell.length_b   1.000
_cell.length_c   1.000
_cell.angle_alpha   90.00
_cell.angle_beta   90.00
_cell.angle_gamma   90.00
#
_symmetry.space_group_name_H-M   'P 1'
#
loop_
_entity.id
_entity.type
_entity.pdbx_description
1 polymer ?
#
loop_
_entity_poly.entity_id
_entity_poly.type
_entity_poly.pdbx_seq_one_letter_code
_entity_poly.pdbx_strand_id
1 'polypeptide(L)'
;MERLRIEYGTGYMELNVEMFFPCKMPAMRKAARLINAYCTDEARAGLLSELREMADGYKALCGMYRQKMEELLEEPAAYRHWRAQFNKTEVLHRRMKNNIKLISGGKKG
;
A
#
# COMPACT_ATOMS: atom_id res chain seq x y z
N MET A 1 8.35 -10.23 -0.06
CA MET A 1 9.18 -9.80 -1.20
C MET A 1 9.71 -8.41 -0.87
N GLU A 2 11.02 -8.26 -0.75
CA GLU A 2 11.63 -6.97 -0.39
C GLU A 2 11.73 -6.01 -1.58
N ARG A 3 12.05 -6.54 -2.77
CA ARG A 3 12.27 -5.75 -3.99
C ARG A 3 11.57 -6.36 -5.20
N LEU A 4 11.06 -5.50 -6.05
CA LEU A 4 10.48 -5.84 -7.35
C LEU A 4 11.40 -5.33 -8.45
N ARG A 5 11.97 -6.24 -9.23
CA ARG A 5 12.75 -5.92 -10.43
C ARG A 5 11.85 -6.02 -11.66
N ILE A 6 11.84 -4.97 -12.47
CA ILE A 6 11.07 -4.84 -13.71
C ILE A 6 12.08 -4.71 -14.85
N GLU A 7 12.19 -5.74 -15.68
CA GLU A 7 13.11 -5.77 -16.83
C GLU A 7 12.40 -5.35 -18.12
N TYR A 8 13.02 -4.47 -18.90
CA TYR A 8 12.53 -4.02 -20.19
C TYR A 8 13.70 -3.88 -21.17
N GLY A 9 13.43 -3.81 -22.48
CA GLY A 9 14.48 -3.93 -23.50
C GLY A 9 15.66 -2.95 -23.41
N THR A 10 15.52 -1.85 -22.66
CA THR A 10 16.57 -0.84 -22.45
C THR A 10 17.24 -0.90 -21.07
N GLY A 11 16.87 -1.83 -20.19
CA GLY A 11 17.45 -1.97 -18.86
C GLY A 11 16.49 -2.55 -17.83
N TYR A 12 16.66 -2.16 -16.57
CA TYR A 12 15.78 -2.57 -15.49
C TYR A 12 15.45 -1.42 -14.55
N MET A 13 14.34 -1.55 -13.84
CA MET A 13 13.97 -0.72 -12.70
C MET A 13 13.79 -1.61 -11.49
N GLU A 14 14.31 -1.19 -10.34
CA GLU A 14 14.12 -1.90 -9.07
C GLU A 14 13.31 -0.99 -8.12
N LEU A 15 12.25 -1.56 -7.55
CA LEU A 15 11.43 -0.91 -6.53
C LEU A 15 11.63 -1.63 -5.20
N ASN A 16 12.04 -0.90 -4.16
CA ASN A 16 11.91 -1.40 -2.79
C ASN A 16 10.42 -1.37 -2.41
N VAL A 17 9.82 -2.53 -2.12
CA VAL A 17 8.37 -2.68 -1.96
C VAL A 17 7.89 -1.87 -0.74
N GLU A 18 8.58 -2.00 0.38
CA GLU A 18 8.23 -1.33 1.63
C GLU A 18 8.35 0.20 1.54
N MET A 19 9.44 0.70 0.94
CA MET A 19 9.69 2.14 0.84
C MET A 19 8.85 2.81 -0.27
N PHE A 20 8.55 2.07 -1.34
CA PHE A 20 7.78 2.63 -2.45
C PHE A 20 6.28 2.60 -2.15
N PHE A 21 5.75 1.53 -1.55
CA PHE A 21 4.31 1.38 -1.33
C PHE A 21 3.91 1.71 0.12
N PRO A 22 2.79 2.42 0.33
CA PRO A 22 1.86 2.92 -0.68
C PRO A 22 2.30 4.26 -1.30
N CYS A 23 2.54 4.28 -2.61
CA CYS A 23 2.86 5.49 -3.35
C CYS A 23 1.61 6.29 -3.76
N LYS A 24 1.80 7.58 -4.09
CA LYS A 24 0.74 8.45 -4.60
C LYS A 24 0.30 8.02 -6.01
N MET A 25 -0.96 8.28 -6.36
CA MET A 25 -1.58 7.86 -7.63
C MET A 25 -0.80 8.22 -8.91
N PRO A 26 -0.12 9.38 -9.04
CA PRO A 26 0.68 9.66 -10.23
C PRO A 26 1.86 8.69 -10.41
N ALA A 27 2.58 8.38 -9.33
CA ALA A 27 3.65 7.39 -9.34
C ALA A 27 3.09 5.99 -9.56
N MET A 28 1.99 5.66 -8.88
CA MET A 28 1.35 4.36 -9.02
C MET A 28 0.90 4.09 -10.46
N ARG A 29 0.29 5.06 -11.15
CA ARG A 29 -0.14 4.87 -12.54
C ARG A 29 1.02 4.53 -13.47
N LYS A 30 2.19 5.16 -13.26
CA LYS A 30 3.41 4.85 -14.03
C LYS A 30 3.93 3.46 -13.69
N ALA A 31 4.06 3.15 -12.39
CA ALA A 31 4.53 1.85 -11.92
C ALA A 31 3.61 0.71 -12.37
N ALA A 32 2.29 0.84 -12.20
CA ALA A 32 1.32 -0.18 -12.60
C ALA A 32 1.43 -0.51 -14.09
N ARG A 33 1.62 0.50 -14.96
CA ARG A 33 1.82 0.27 -16.39
C ARG A 33 3.05 -0.58 -16.66
N LEU A 34 4.17 -0.29 -16.01
CA LEU A 34 5.41 -1.05 -16.19
C LEU A 34 5.28 -2.47 -15.61
N ILE A 35 4.72 -2.59 -14.40
CA ILE A 35 4.48 -3.88 -13.74
C ILE A 35 3.60 -4.77 -14.62
N ASN A 36 2.49 -4.24 -15.14
CA ASN A 36 1.55 -5.02 -15.93
C ASN A 36 2.09 -5.38 -17.33
N ALA A 37 3.02 -4.61 -17.87
CA ALA A 37 3.62 -4.86 -19.17
C ALA A 37 4.81 -5.82 -19.13
N TYR A 38 5.60 -5.78 -18.05
CA TYR A 38 6.93 -6.40 -18.01
C TYR A 38 7.12 -7.43 -16.90
N CYS A 39 6.32 -7.42 -15.82
CA CYS A 39 6.44 -8.45 -14.79
C CYS A 39 5.69 -9.73 -15.20
N THR A 40 6.27 -10.88 -14.85
CA THR A 40 5.57 -12.17 -14.98
C THR A 40 4.36 -12.23 -14.06
N ASP A 41 3.47 -13.18 -14.33
CA ASP A 41 2.29 -13.39 -13.51
C ASP A 41 2.67 -13.79 -12.07
N GLU A 42 3.74 -14.57 -11.90
CA GLU A 42 4.28 -14.95 -10.59
C GLU A 42 4.84 -13.75 -9.83
N ALA A 43 5.64 -12.90 -10.48
CA ALA A 43 6.18 -11.70 -9.85
C ALA A 43 5.07 -10.73 -9.44
N ARG A 44 4.04 -10.58 -10.29
CA ARG A 44 2.86 -9.75 -9.99
C ARG A 44 2.03 -10.34 -8.85
N ALA A 45 1.83 -11.67 -8.81
CA ALA A 45 1.14 -12.35 -7.73
C ALA A 45 1.88 -12.20 -6.40
N GLY A 46 3.21 -12.37 -6.40
CA GLY A 46 4.06 -12.15 -5.24
C GLY A 46 3.93 -10.72 -4.71
N LEU A 47 4.07 -9.72 -5.57
CA LEU A 47 3.85 -8.32 -5.20
C LEU A 47 2.47 -8.08 -4.59
N LEU A 48 1.40 -8.56 -5.24
CA LEU A 48 0.04 -8.39 -4.75
C LEU A 48 -0.18 -9.04 -3.38
N SER A 49 0.48 -10.16 -3.09
CA SER A 49 0.45 -10.80 -1.78
C SER A 49 1.00 -9.88 -0.69
N GLU A 50 2.21 -9.33 -0.90
CA GLU A 50 2.84 -8.41 0.06
C GLU A 50 2.03 -7.14 0.29
N LEU A 51 1.51 -6.54 -0.79
CA LEU A 51 0.72 -5.32 -0.68
C LEU A 51 -0.58 -5.56 0.11
N ARG A 52 -1.17 -6.75 0.00
CA ARG A 52 -2.34 -7.14 0.79
C ARG A 52 -1.98 -7.32 2.26
N GLU A 53 -0.86 -7.98 2.57
CA GLU A 53 -0.37 -8.13 3.94
C GLU A 53 -0.11 -6.76 4.59
N MET A 54 0.55 -5.84 3.88
CA MET A 54 0.75 -4.46 4.33
C MET A 54 -0.59 -3.72 4.53
N ALA A 55 -1.58 -3.94 3.66
CA ALA A 55 -2.92 -3.36 3.82
C ALA A 55 -3.62 -3.88 5.07
N ASP A 56 -3.51 -5.18 5.36
CA ASP A 56 -4.06 -5.80 6.56
C ASP A 56 -3.35 -5.29 7.82
N GLY A 57 -2.04 -5.05 7.77
CA GLY A 57 -1.29 -4.38 8.83
C GLY A 57 -1.84 -2.98 9.14
N TYR A 58 -2.07 -2.15 8.13
CA TYR A 58 -2.69 -0.83 8.34
C TYR A 58 -4.12 -0.94 8.88
N LYS A 59 -4.90 -1.93 8.42
CA LYS A 59 -6.26 -2.17 8.92
C LYS A 59 -6.25 -2.56 10.39
N ALA A 60 -5.31 -3.41 10.82
CA ALA A 60 -5.14 -3.80 12.21
C ALA A 60 -4.77 -2.60 13.10
N LEU A 61 -3.81 -1.77 12.65
CA LEU A 61 -3.45 -0.53 13.35
C LEU A 61 -4.64 0.43 13.49
N CYS A 62 -5.43 0.61 12.43
CA CYS A 62 -6.66 1.41 12.50
C CYS A 62 -7.65 0.86 13.54
N GLY A 63 -7.80 -0.46 13.64
CA GLY A 63 -8.63 -1.10 14.67
C GLY A 63 -8.12 -0.82 16.07
N MET A 64 -6.82 -0.99 16.30
CA MET A 64 -6.18 -0.69 17.58
C MET A 64 -6.33 0.79 17.99
N TYR A 65 -6.12 1.73 17.07
CA TYR A 65 -6.29 3.16 17.38
C TYR A 65 -7.74 3.52 17.69
N ARG A 66 -8.71 2.88 17.01
CA ARG A 66 -10.12 3.06 17.31
C ARG A 66 -10.43 2.61 18.73
N GLN A 67 -9.95 1.43 19.14
CA GLN A 67 -10.09 0.94 20.50
C GLN A 67 -9.47 1.93 21.51
N LYS A 68 -8.27 2.45 21.24
CA LYS A 68 -7.63 3.47 22.10
C LYS A 68 -8.43 4.76 22.20
N MET A 69 -9.10 5.19 21.14
CA MET A 69 -9.99 6.36 21.17
C MET A 69 -11.24 6.12 22.02
N GLU A 70 -11.78 4.90 22.04
CA GLU A 70 -12.91 4.52 22.87
C GLU A 70 -12.52 4.45 24.35
N GLU A 71 -11.37 3.84 24.67
CA GLU A 71 -10.84 3.73 26.04
C GLU A 71 -10.54 5.10 26.67
N LEU A 72 -10.14 6.09 25.86
CA LEU A 72 -9.63 7.40 26.31
C LEU A 72 -10.56 8.55 25.89
N LEU A 73 -11.86 8.27 25.75
CA LEU A 73 -12.86 9.24 25.30
C LEU A 73 -12.94 10.48 26.21
N GLU A 74 -12.83 10.25 27.52
CA GLU A 74 -12.87 11.29 28.56
C GLU A 74 -11.55 12.06 28.71
N GLU A 75 -10.52 11.71 27.94
CA GLU A 75 -9.21 12.37 27.93
C GLU A 75 -8.97 13.10 26.58
N PRO A 76 -9.36 14.38 26.45
CA PRO A 76 -9.39 15.07 25.15
C PRO A 76 -8.03 15.12 24.43
N ALA A 77 -6.93 15.21 25.16
CA ALA A 77 -5.59 15.24 24.57
C ALA A 77 -5.19 13.87 24.00
N ALA A 78 -5.42 12.79 24.74
CA ALA A 78 -5.13 11.43 24.31
C ALA A 78 -6.04 11.01 23.15
N TYR A 79 -7.34 11.33 23.22
CA TYR A 79 -8.27 11.12 22.11
C TYR A 79 -7.78 11.79 20.82
N ARG A 80 -7.39 13.08 20.88
CA ARG A 80 -6.89 13.81 19.71
C ARG A 80 -5.61 13.17 19.14
N HIS A 81 -4.71 12.71 20.01
CA HIS A 81 -3.50 12.01 19.58
C HIS A 81 -3.84 10.74 18.78
N TRP A 82 -4.68 9.85 19.33
CA TRP A 82 -5.04 8.59 18.67
C TRP A 82 -5.86 8.81 17.40
N ARG A 83 -6.76 9.81 17.39
CA ARG A 83 -7.48 10.21 16.18
C ARG A 83 -6.54 10.68 15.07
N ALA A 84 -5.48 11.40 15.41
CA ALA A 84 -4.48 11.82 14.43
C ALA A 84 -3.70 10.62 13.85
N GLN A 85 -3.36 9.63 14.68
CA GLN A 85 -2.72 8.39 14.20
C GLN A 85 -3.67 7.59 13.30
N PHE A 86 -4.92 7.42 13.71
CA PHE A 86 -5.96 6.77 12.92
C PHE A 86 -6.08 7.41 11.53
N ASN A 87 -6.26 8.74 11.47
CA ASN A 87 -6.42 9.44 10.19
C ASN A 87 -5.21 9.27 9.27
N LYS A 88 -3.98 9.32 9.81
CA LYS A 88 -2.75 9.10 9.02
C LYS A 88 -2.71 7.68 8.45
N THR A 89 -2.96 6.68 9.29
CA THR A 89 -2.90 5.27 8.89
C THR A 89 -4.05 4.88 7.95
N GLU A 90 -5.24 5.43 8.14
CA GLU A 90 -6.37 5.22 7.23
C GLU A 90 -6.06 5.73 5.83
N VAL A 91 -5.40 6.90 5.71
CA VAL A 91 -4.95 7.43 4.42
C VAL A 91 -3.97 6.47 3.73
N LEU A 92 -3.03 5.87 4.49
CA LEU A 92 -2.10 4.87 3.97
C LEU A 92 -2.83 3.60 3.51
N HIS A 93 -3.73 3.06 4.34
CA HIS A 93 -4.55 1.90 3.99
C HIS A 93 -5.37 2.14 2.71
N ARG A 94 -6.05 3.29 2.61
CA ARG A 94 -6.82 3.65 1.40
C ARG A 94 -5.94 3.74 0.17
N ARG A 95 -4.75 4.33 0.30
CA ARG A 95 -3.80 4.45 -0.79
C ARG A 95 -3.28 3.07 -1.21
N MET A 96 -2.99 2.19 -0.25
CA MET A 96 -2.58 0.82 -0.52
C MET A 96 -3.65 0.05 -1.31
N LYS A 97 -4.91 0.13 -0.88
CA LYS A 97 -6.03 -0.49 -1.62
C LYS A 97 -6.12 -0.01 -3.07
N ASN A 98 -5.89 1.28 -3.31
CA ASN A 98 -5.87 1.83 -4.66
C ASN A 98 -4.68 1.33 -5.50
N ASN A 99 -3.49 1.20 -4.88
CA ASN A 99 -2.31 0.63 -5.52
C ASN A 99 -2.56 -0.84 -5.94
N ILE A 100 -3.10 -1.65 -5.03
CA ILE A 100 -3.51 -3.05 -5.30
C ILE A 100 -4.52 -3.11 -6.45
N LYS A 101 -5.54 -2.24 -6.44
CA LYS A 101 -6.58 -2.22 -7.48
C LYS A 101 -5.99 -1.94 -8.87
N LEU A 102 -5.03 -1.02 -8.98
CA LEU A 102 -4.39 -0.69 -10.26
C LEU A 102 -3.53 -1.83 -10.82
N ILE A 103 -2.81 -2.56 -9.96
CA ILE A 103 -2.03 -3.72 -10.39
C ILE A 103 -2.96 -4.90 -10.73
N SER A 104 -4.01 -5.10 -9.94
CA SER A 104 -4.98 -6.19 -10.14
C SER A 104 -5.86 -6.00 -11.37
N GLY A 105 -6.12 -4.75 -11.77
CA GLY A 105 -7.01 -4.39 -12.87
C GLY A 105 -6.38 -4.43 -14.27
N GLY A 106 -5.08 -4.70 -14.38
CA GLY A 106 -4.38 -4.76 -15.66
C GLY A 106 -4.69 -6.03 -16.44
N LYS A 107 -5.78 -6.06 -17.21
CA LYS A 107 -5.92 -6.98 -18.34
C LYS A 107 -5.48 -6.29 -19.63
N LYS A 108 -4.53 -6.94 -20.32
CA LYS A 108 -4.10 -6.82 -21.73
C LYS A 108 -4.66 -5.60 -22.48
N GLY A 109 -3.82 -4.57 -22.60
CA GLY A 109 -3.82 -3.73 -23.81
C GLY A 109 -3.02 -4.45 -24.89
#